data_AF-A0A8B0SEW3-F1
#
_entry.id   AF-A0A8B0SEW3-F1
#
_cell.length_a   1.000
_cell.length_b   1.000
_cell.length_c   1.000
_cell.angle_alpha   90.00
_cell.angle_beta   90.00
_cell.angle_gamma   90.00
#
_symmetry.space_group_name_H-M   'P 1'
#
loop_
_entity.id
_entity.type
_entity.pdbx_description
1 polymer ?
#
loop_
_entity_poly.entity_id
_entity_poly.type
_entity_poly.pdbx_seq_one_letter_code
_entity_poly.pdbx_strand_id
1 'polypeptide(L)'
;MATINNHNSIIHKQIVNEFNSINEIDSIAIMVNKLKVIIDNDLELTNQQKNKAITNLADFSFESQKPSDKQNLENKKLSWDNFTEVVKFSTALSGLVTTIAKIAGVA
;
A
#
# COMPACT_ATOMS: atom_id res chain seq x y z
N MET A 1 27.37 12.92 9.96
CA MET A 1 26.53 12.10 9.06
C MET A 1 25.18 11.75 9.73
N ALA A 2 24.45 12.72 10.29
CA ALA A 2 23.21 12.47 11.08
C ALA A 2 21.92 13.06 10.47
N THR A 3 22.05 13.86 9.39
CA THR A 3 20.94 14.64 8.82
C THR A 3 19.98 13.81 7.97
N ILE A 4 20.47 12.75 7.32
CA ILE A 4 19.69 11.89 6.42
C ILE A 4 18.67 11.05 7.20
N ASN A 5 19.07 10.50 8.34
CA ASN A 5 18.19 9.69 9.19
C ASN A 5 17.03 10.51 9.79
N ASN A 6 17.24 11.81 10.01
CA ASN A 6 16.24 12.70 10.59
C ASN A 6 15.21 13.16 9.53
N HIS A 7 15.63 13.41 8.29
CA HIS A 7 14.71 13.73 7.19
C HIS A 7 13.80 12.56 6.83
N ASN A 8 14.33 11.33 6.79
CA ASN A 8 13.53 10.15 6.47
C ASN A 8 12.50 9.83 7.56
N SER A 9 12.81 10.11 8.84
CA SER A 9 11.85 9.97 9.94
C SER A 9 10.67 10.96 9.83
N ILE A 10 10.91 12.17 9.32
CA ILE A 10 9.89 13.21 9.15
C ILE A 10 8.95 12.87 7.99
N ILE A 11 9.50 12.44 6.84
CA ILE A 11 8.71 11.99 5.69
C ILE A 11 7.80 10.82 6.10
N HIS A 12 8.35 9.86 6.85
CA HIS A 12 7.60 8.72 7.36
C HIS A 12 6.42 9.13 8.26
N LYS A 13 6.65 10.07 9.20
CA LYS A 13 5.61 10.59 10.07
C LYS A 13 4.55 11.39 9.32
N GLN A 14 4.95 12.20 8.33
CA GLN A 14 4.00 12.95 7.49
C GLN A 14 3.12 12.02 6.67
N ILE A 15 3.72 11.00 6.06
CA ILE A 15 3.02 9.99 5.27
C ILE A 15 2.02 9.18 6.11
N VAL A 16 2.43 8.71 7.29
CA VAL A 16 1.54 7.99 8.20
C VAL A 16 0.38 8.90 8.65
N ASN A 17 0.66 10.18 8.92
CA ASN A 17 -0.37 11.16 9.29
C ASN A 17 -1.35 11.45 8.14
N GLU A 18 -0.87 11.56 6.89
CA GLU A 18 -1.71 11.73 5.69
C GLU A 18 -2.56 10.49 5.38
N PHE A 19 -2.18 9.33 5.90
CA PHE A 19 -2.97 8.11 5.80
C PHE A 19 -4.03 8.03 6.90
N ASN A 20 -3.70 8.46 8.12
CA ASN A 20 -4.65 8.56 9.24
C ASN A 20 -5.71 9.67 9.04
N SER A 21 -5.49 10.60 8.11
CA SER A 21 -6.47 11.63 7.73
C SER A 21 -7.39 11.22 6.58
N ILE A 22 -7.30 9.96 6.11
CA ILE A 22 -8.18 9.42 5.07
C ILE A 22 -9.54 9.12 5.72
N ASN A 23 -10.56 9.90 5.36
CA ASN A 23 -11.93 9.53 5.65
C ASN A 23 -12.28 8.24 4.88
N GLU A 24 -13.20 7.43 5.41
CA GLU A 24 -13.65 6.11 4.89
C GLU A 24 -14.21 6.12 3.43
N ILE A 25 -14.15 7.25 2.73
CA ILE A 25 -14.73 7.49 1.39
C ILE A 25 -13.65 7.79 0.33
N ASP A 26 -12.35 7.77 0.65
CA ASP A 26 -11.33 7.87 -0.41
C ASP A 26 -11.35 6.58 -1.26
N SER A 27 -11.52 6.73 -2.58
CA SER A 27 -11.49 5.61 -3.53
C SER A 27 -10.24 4.73 -3.33
N ILE A 28 -10.36 3.41 -3.50
CA ILE A 28 -9.25 2.44 -3.47
C ILE A 28 -8.05 2.94 -4.31
N ALA A 29 -8.31 3.67 -5.40
CA ALA A 29 -7.29 4.29 -6.22
C ALA A 29 -6.41 5.31 -5.46
N ILE A 30 -7.00 6.16 -4.63
CA ILE A 30 -6.30 7.19 -3.83
C ILE A 30 -5.44 6.51 -2.76
N MET A 31 -6.02 5.56 -2.02
CA MET A 31 -5.30 4.81 -0.99
C MET A 31 -4.12 4.03 -1.59
N VAL A 32 -4.30 3.39 -2.75
CA VAL A 32 -3.23 2.70 -3.47
C VAL A 32 -2.12 3.67 -3.89
N ASN A 33 -2.46 4.84 -4.45
CA ASN A 33 -1.46 5.82 -4.86
C ASN A 33 -0.65 6.34 -3.67
N LYS A 34 -1.30 6.61 -2.53
CA LYS A 34 -0.60 6.96 -1.30
C LYS A 34 0.35 5.84 -0.88
N LEU A 35 -0.14 4.59 -0.81
CA LEU A 35 0.68 3.43 -0.43
C LEU A 35 1.91 3.24 -1.33
N LYS A 36 1.78 3.48 -2.64
CA LYS A 36 2.92 3.45 -3.58
C LYS A 36 4.02 4.42 -3.18
N VAL A 37 3.69 5.65 -2.79
CA VAL A 37 4.66 6.64 -2.31
C VAL A 37 5.36 6.14 -1.05
N ILE A 38 4.64 5.50 -0.14
CA ILE A 38 5.20 4.94 1.10
C ILE A 38 6.20 3.83 0.78
N ILE A 39 5.80 2.89 -0.07
CA ILE A 39 6.64 1.76 -0.50
C ILE A 39 7.91 2.28 -1.19
N ASP A 40 7.81 3.28 -2.05
CA ASP A 40 8.94 3.85 -2.77
C ASP A 40 9.97 4.48 -1.81
N ASN A 41 9.50 5.08 -0.71
CA ASN A 41 10.33 5.69 0.33
C ASN A 41 10.70 4.73 1.48
N ASP A 42 10.22 3.49 1.47
CA ASP A 42 10.49 2.52 2.53
C ASP A 42 11.98 2.12 2.53
N LEU A 43 12.64 2.21 3.69
CA LEU A 43 14.07 1.91 3.81
C LEU A 43 14.33 0.43 4.13
N GLU A 44 13.32 -0.31 4.55
CA GLU A 44 13.40 -1.73 4.92
C GLU A 44 13.21 -2.63 3.69
N LEU A 45 12.58 -2.11 2.63
CA LEU A 45 12.40 -2.80 1.36
C LEU A 45 13.55 -2.53 0.38
N THR A 46 14.07 -3.60 -0.24
CA THR A 46 14.97 -3.50 -1.39
C THR A 46 14.23 -2.95 -2.62
N ASN A 47 14.95 -2.36 -3.58
CA ASN A 47 14.34 -1.87 -4.83
C ASN A 47 13.54 -2.95 -5.58
N GLN A 48 14.00 -4.21 -5.54
CA GLN A 48 13.26 -5.32 -6.13
C GLN A 48 11.93 -5.58 -5.41
N GLN A 49 11.93 -5.56 -4.07
CA GLN A 49 10.72 -5.70 -3.27
C GLN A 49 9.77 -4.52 -3.50
N LYS A 50 10.28 -3.29 -3.56
CA LYS A 50 9.47 -2.09 -3.86
C LYS A 50 8.74 -2.24 -5.20
N ASN A 51 9.48 -2.56 -6.26
CA ASN A 51 8.90 -2.77 -7.58
C ASN A 51 7.84 -3.87 -7.58
N LYS A 52 8.13 -5.01 -6.92
CA LYS A 52 7.17 -6.11 -6.80
C LYS A 52 5.89 -5.69 -6.06
N ALA A 53 6.03 -4.99 -4.93
CA ALA A 53 4.90 -4.48 -4.16
C ALA A 53 4.07 -3.47 -4.96
N ILE A 54 4.70 -2.53 -5.66
CA ILE A 54 4.03 -1.53 -6.49
C ILE A 54 3.26 -2.18 -7.64
N THR A 55 3.83 -3.19 -8.31
CA THR A 55 3.16 -3.94 -9.38
C THR A 55 1.94 -4.69 -8.85
N ASN A 56 2.11 -5.49 -7.78
CA ASN A 56 1.01 -6.24 -7.18
C ASN A 56 -0.12 -5.31 -6.72
N LEU A 57 0.22 -4.16 -6.14
CA LEU A 57 -0.75 -3.18 -5.69
C LEU A 57 -1.46 -2.48 -6.86
N ALA A 58 -0.78 -2.28 -7.99
CA ALA A 58 -1.41 -1.78 -9.21
C ALA A 58 -2.42 -2.78 -9.78
N ASP A 59 -2.09 -4.06 -9.85
CA ASP A 59 -2.99 -5.12 -10.33
C ASP A 59 -4.22 -5.26 -9.43
N PHE A 60 -4.02 -5.24 -8.11
CA PHE A 60 -5.10 -5.23 -7.13
C PHE A 60 -6.04 -4.03 -7.32
N SER A 61 -5.47 -2.83 -7.52
CA SER A 61 -6.24 -1.60 -7.74
C SER A 61 -7.03 -1.67 -9.04
N PHE A 62 -6.43 -2.20 -10.10
CA PHE A 62 -7.09 -2.38 -11.38
C PHE A 62 -8.31 -3.29 -11.26
N GLU A 63 -8.18 -4.45 -10.61
CA GLU A 63 -9.32 -5.35 -10.37
C GLU A 63 -10.37 -4.69 -9.46
N SER A 64 -9.96 -4.01 -8.39
CA SER A 64 -10.88 -3.41 -7.41
C SER A 64 -11.70 -2.25 -7.95
N GLN A 65 -11.27 -1.62 -9.04
CA GLN A 65 -11.97 -0.52 -9.71
C GLN A 65 -12.99 -1.00 -10.76
N LYS A 66 -12.99 -2.29 -11.11
CA LYS A 66 -14.01 -2.83 -12.04
C LYS A 66 -15.37 -2.91 -11.33
N PRO A 67 -16.48 -2.81 -12.09
CA PRO A 67 -17.80 -3.20 -11.59
C PRO A 67 -17.77 -4.60 -10.97
N SER A 68 -18.50 -4.82 -9.87
CA SER A 68 -18.43 -6.05 -9.06
C SER A 68 -18.66 -7.33 -9.87
N ASP A 69 -19.56 -7.30 -10.85
CA ASP A 69 -19.88 -8.40 -11.77
C ASP A 69 -18.75 -8.70 -12.79
N LYS A 70 -17.76 -7.81 -12.89
CA LYS A 70 -16.61 -7.90 -13.79
C LYS A 70 -15.27 -8.07 -13.05
N GLN A 71 -15.28 -8.11 -11.72
CA GLN A 71 -14.05 -8.32 -10.95
C GLN A 71 -13.60 -9.78 -11.07
N ASN A 72 -12.32 -9.98 -11.37
CA ASN A 72 -11.72 -11.30 -11.16
C ASN A 72 -11.26 -11.39 -9.70
N LEU A 73 -12.07 -12.02 -8.86
CA LEU A 73 -11.82 -12.13 -7.42
C LEU A 73 -10.55 -12.93 -7.10
N GLU A 74 -10.23 -13.94 -7.91
CA GLU A 74 -9.02 -14.74 -7.74
C GLU A 74 -7.76 -13.89 -8.00
N ASN A 75 -7.73 -13.16 -9.11
CA ASN A 75 -6.62 -12.25 -9.42
C ASN A 75 -6.52 -11.14 -8.37
N LYS A 76 -7.64 -10.54 -7.98
CA LYS A 76 -7.67 -9.51 -6.94
C LYS A 76 -7.06 -10.02 -5.63
N LYS A 77 -7.46 -11.21 -5.17
CA LYS A 77 -6.92 -11.83 -3.97
C LYS A 77 -5.45 -12.20 -4.13
N LEU A 78 -5.05 -12.79 -5.24
CA LEU A 78 -3.66 -13.17 -5.50
C LEU A 78 -2.72 -11.95 -5.50
N SER A 79 -3.11 -10.87 -6.16
CA SER A 79 -2.36 -9.61 -6.16
C SER A 79 -2.27 -9.01 -4.76
N TRP A 80 -3.34 -9.08 -3.97
CA TRP A 80 -3.32 -8.64 -2.57
C TRP A 80 -2.39 -9.48 -1.70
N ASP A 81 -2.50 -10.81 -1.76
CA ASP A 81 -1.68 -11.74 -0.99
C ASP A 81 -0.19 -11.55 -1.33
N ASN A 82 0.15 -11.48 -2.63
CA ASN A 82 1.51 -11.24 -3.09
C ASN A 82 2.04 -9.87 -2.67
N PHE A 83 1.18 -8.84 -2.60
CA PHE A 83 1.54 -7.53 -2.08
C PHE A 83 1.86 -7.63 -0.58
N THR A 84 0.95 -8.19 0.23
CA THR A 84 1.11 -8.29 1.69
C THR A 84 2.35 -9.10 2.08
N GLU A 85 2.65 -10.17 1.35
CA GLU A 85 3.84 -11.00 1.56
C GLU A 85 5.15 -10.23 1.38
N VAL A 86 5.17 -9.26 0.45
CA VAL A 86 6.35 -8.41 0.23
C VAL A 86 6.50 -7.37 1.33
N VAL A 87 5.40 -6.76 1.77
CA VAL A 87 5.43 -5.63 2.72
C VAL A 87 5.30 -6.02 4.18
N LYS A 88 5.08 -7.30 4.50
CA LYS A 88 4.92 -7.79 5.89
C LYS A 88 6.10 -7.48 6.82
N PHE A 89 7.28 -7.26 6.25
CA PHE A 89 8.49 -6.92 7.00
C PHE A 89 8.59 -5.42 7.32
N SER A 90 7.79 -4.59 6.64
CA SER A 90 7.75 -3.15 6.89
C SER A 90 6.77 -2.85 8.02
N THR A 91 7.32 -2.38 9.14
CA THR A 91 6.51 -1.98 10.31
C THR A 91 5.56 -0.83 9.97
N ALA A 92 6.00 0.06 9.07
CA ALA A 92 5.26 1.21 8.56
C ALA A 92 4.00 0.84 7.79
N LEU A 93 4.09 -0.21 6.98
CA LEU A 93 3.04 -0.60 6.05
C LEU A 93 1.97 -1.46 6.73
N SER A 94 2.31 -2.14 7.83
CA SER A 94 1.43 -3.06 8.54
C SER A 94 0.06 -2.46 8.92
N GLY A 95 0.03 -1.24 9.46
CA GLY A 95 -1.22 -0.57 9.85
C GLY A 95 -2.09 -0.13 8.65
N LEU A 96 -1.46 0.17 7.52
CA LEU A 96 -2.13 0.72 6.34
C LEU A 96 -2.75 -0.39 5.48
N VAL A 97 -2.07 -1.55 5.44
CA VAL A 97 -2.53 -2.77 4.78
C VAL A 97 -3.89 -3.21 5.33
N THR A 98 -4.08 -3.19 6.66
CA THR A 98 -5.35 -3.60 7.29
C THR A 98 -6.52 -2.71 6.88
N THR A 99 -6.32 -1.39 6.78
CA THR A 99 -7.38 -0.45 6.37
C THR A 99 -7.81 -0.69 4.93
N ILE A 100 -6.84 -0.85 4.01
CA ILE A 100 -7.14 -1.15 2.60
C ILE A 100 -7.84 -2.51 2.46
N ALA A 101 -7.40 -3.54 3.21
CA ALA A 101 -8.01 -4.86 3.16
C ALA A 101 -9.51 -4.82 3.47
N LYS A 102 -9.90 -4.08 4.52
CA LYS A 102 -11.28 -3.91 4.94
C LYS A 102 -12.12 -3.21 3.88
N ILE A 103 -11.64 -2.08 3.35
CA ILE A 103 -12.38 -1.28 2.36
C ILE A 103 -12.53 -2.04 1.04
N ALA A 104 -11.50 -2.79 0.64
CA ALA A 104 -11.50 -3.53 -0.61
C ALA A 104 -12.17 -4.92 -0.53
N GLY A 105 -12.60 -5.35 0.65
CA GLY A 105 -13.26 -6.65 0.86
C GLY A 105 -12.34 -7.85 0.65
N VAL A 106 -11.07 -7.74 1.08
CA VAL A 106 -10.07 -8.82 1.00
C VAL A 106 -9.43 -9.14 2.36
N ALA A 107 -9.99 -8.57 3.43
CA ALA A 107 -9.65 -8.89 4.82
C ALA A 107 -10.21 -10.24 5.26
#